data_AF-A0A2T3JH95-F1
#
_entry.id   AF-A0A2T3JH95-F1
#
_cell.length_a   1.000
_cell.length_b   1.000
_cell.length_c   1.000
_cell.angle_alpha   90.00
_cell.angle_beta   90.00
_cell.angle_gamma   90.00
#
_symmetry.space_group_name_H-M   'P 1'
#
loop_
_entity.id
_entity.type
_entity.pdbx_description
1 polymer ?
#
loop_
_entity_poly.entity_id
_entity_poly.type
_entity_poly.pdbx_seq_one_letter_code
_entity_poly.pdbx_strand_id
1 'polypeptide(L)'
;MRTLSTVSLLVSILFASPVFSEIPYKLRDGIEEVDYAKLNPIKGFRLPDSGQFRETTWVRGEDRDHQRNPMSFTISDDGNIVIDNNTGLMWERHLNWKWEKTVPPKGKWRPQDIFSYQDGEPRRRPYHEGVQYCKQLRLGGYDDWRMANMKEGHTIAHYGAARPTIDMKYFKDVFAGIPGYGDRGKGGMWAGPIAPDHNNSGWHLGFIDGHFMGYPRGGYKTTRCVRADNNGTYFIPEYVDNNDGTVTEKVAKLIWVKKVESGLLDWEEALQYCEDLNYASHRDWKLPSNKELTSIVDLNRHKPALDASVFPDTDYKAYYWSRTPETRDAARNLMSETTVQPEDKEINNAHENAWIQAYMLGGNWRAPRRFKGYARCVQWIE
;
A
#
# COMPACT_ATOMS: atom_id res chain seq x y z
N MET A 1 30.24 14.09 -69.63
CA MET A 1 31.08 14.33 -68.44
C MET A 1 30.62 15.60 -67.75
N ARG A 2 29.94 15.46 -66.60
CA ARG A 2 29.99 16.35 -65.41
C ARG A 2 28.86 15.91 -64.48
N THR A 3 29.27 15.16 -63.47
CA THR A 3 28.53 14.74 -62.30
C THR A 3 28.22 15.98 -61.44
N LEU A 4 26.96 16.17 -61.05
CA LEU A 4 26.58 17.07 -59.97
C LEU A 4 26.48 16.24 -58.69
N SER A 5 27.53 16.33 -57.87
CA SER A 5 27.56 15.81 -56.51
C SER A 5 26.87 16.82 -55.60
N THR A 6 25.77 16.42 -54.97
CA THR A 6 25.17 17.12 -53.84
C THR A 6 26.01 16.85 -52.60
N VAL A 7 26.65 17.89 -52.07
CA VAL A 7 27.29 17.86 -50.76
C VAL A 7 26.19 17.81 -49.71
N SER A 8 25.97 16.63 -49.11
CA SER A 8 25.14 16.48 -47.93
C SER A 8 26.00 16.75 -46.70
N LEU A 9 25.66 17.81 -45.96
CA LEU A 9 26.31 18.16 -44.69
C LEU A 9 25.83 17.16 -43.62
N LEU A 10 26.64 16.14 -43.34
CA LEU A 10 26.45 15.25 -42.19
C LEU A 10 26.83 16.00 -40.91
N VAL A 11 25.84 16.55 -40.22
CA VAL A 11 26.00 16.95 -38.82
C VAL A 11 25.78 15.70 -37.97
N SER A 12 26.88 15.05 -37.60
CA SER A 12 26.87 13.98 -36.58
C SER A 12 26.57 14.61 -35.22
N ILE A 13 25.29 14.63 -34.84
CA ILE A 13 24.91 14.87 -33.44
C ILE A 13 25.21 13.58 -32.68
N LEU A 14 26.38 13.56 -32.03
CA LEU A 14 26.66 12.65 -30.93
C LEU A 14 25.60 12.91 -29.85
N PHE A 15 24.55 12.09 -29.80
CA PHE A 15 23.75 11.95 -28.60
C PHE A 15 24.63 11.27 -27.56
N ALA A 16 25.36 12.07 -26.78
CA ALA A 16 25.77 11.64 -25.46
C ALA A 16 24.47 11.39 -24.69
N SER A 17 24.07 10.12 -24.60
CA SER A 17 23.05 9.73 -23.63
C SER A 17 23.54 10.20 -22.26
N PRO A 18 22.80 11.04 -21.52
CA PRO A 18 23.16 11.29 -20.15
C PRO A 18 23.01 9.95 -19.44
N VAL A 19 24.15 9.43 -19.00
CA VAL A 19 24.27 8.35 -18.03
C VAL A 19 23.55 8.85 -16.78
N PHE A 20 22.24 8.59 -16.68
CA PHE A 20 21.44 8.82 -15.47
C PHE A 20 21.49 7.62 -14.52
N SER A 21 22.31 6.60 -14.83
CA SER A 21 22.71 5.59 -13.86
C SER A 21 23.89 6.13 -13.04
N GLU A 22 23.90 5.91 -11.74
CA GLU A 22 25.07 6.05 -10.83
C GLU A 22 25.22 7.32 -9.97
N ILE A 23 24.18 8.11 -9.71
CA ILE A 23 24.17 8.91 -8.47
C ILE A 23 23.07 8.38 -7.55
N PRO A 24 23.36 7.45 -6.63
CA PRO A 24 22.47 7.15 -5.54
C PRO A 24 22.16 8.47 -4.85
N TYR A 25 20.88 8.81 -4.70
CA TYR A 25 20.48 9.93 -3.86
C TYR A 25 20.81 9.52 -2.42
N LYS A 26 22.07 9.69 -2.01
CA LYS A 26 22.48 9.59 -0.61
C LYS A 26 21.49 10.44 0.16
N LEU A 27 20.85 9.82 1.16
CA LEU A 27 20.10 10.53 2.17
C LEU A 27 20.98 11.69 2.68
N ARG A 28 20.37 12.87 2.85
CA ARG A 28 21.10 14.05 3.31
C ARG A 28 21.80 13.72 4.64
N ASP A 29 23.02 14.19 4.82
CA ASP A 29 23.72 14.03 6.11
C ASP A 29 22.83 14.53 7.26
N GLY A 30 22.64 13.68 8.29
CA GLY A 30 21.84 13.98 9.47
C GLY A 30 20.35 13.58 9.42
N ILE A 31 19.86 12.99 8.32
CA ILE A 31 18.52 12.39 8.27
C ILE A 31 18.61 10.89 8.54
N GLU A 32 18.22 10.48 9.74
CA GLU A 32 18.08 9.07 10.11
C GLU A 32 16.71 8.55 9.68
N GLU A 33 16.69 7.51 8.85
CA GLU A 33 15.47 6.77 8.53
C GLU A 33 15.03 5.86 9.67
N VAL A 34 13.78 5.41 9.60
CA VAL A 34 13.31 4.36 10.49
C VAL A 34 13.93 3.04 10.01
N ASP A 35 14.78 2.46 10.85
CA ASP A 35 15.31 1.11 10.63
C ASP A 35 14.29 0.08 11.11
N TYR A 36 13.30 -0.20 10.27
CA TYR A 36 12.19 -1.10 10.60
C TYR A 36 12.65 -2.52 10.95
N ALA A 37 13.80 -2.96 10.44
CA ALA A 37 14.35 -4.29 10.72
C ALA A 37 14.91 -4.41 12.14
N LYS A 38 15.20 -3.30 12.83
CA LYS A 38 15.64 -3.27 14.24
C LYS A 38 14.51 -3.07 15.24
N LEU A 39 13.28 -2.89 14.77
CA LEU A 39 12.11 -2.76 15.64
C LEU A 39 11.66 -4.15 16.13
N ASN A 40 10.99 -4.17 17.28
CA ASN A 40 10.54 -5.43 17.86
C ASN A 40 9.30 -5.96 17.14
N PRO A 41 9.07 -7.28 17.10
CA PRO A 41 7.77 -7.81 16.67
C PRO A 41 6.65 -7.35 17.60
N ILE A 42 5.50 -6.99 17.03
CA ILE A 42 4.31 -6.64 17.81
C ILE A 42 3.76 -7.88 18.51
N LYS A 43 3.55 -7.78 19.82
CA LYS A 43 2.87 -8.81 20.61
C LYS A 43 1.36 -8.75 20.39
N GLY A 44 0.73 -9.90 20.17
CA GLY A 44 -0.73 -10.00 20.02
C GLY A 44 -1.28 -9.43 18.71
N PHE A 45 -0.42 -9.19 17.71
CA PHE A 45 -0.83 -8.73 16.38
C PHE A 45 -1.86 -9.69 15.77
N ARG A 46 -2.94 -9.12 15.27
CA ARG A 46 -3.91 -9.75 14.38
C ARG A 46 -4.00 -8.91 13.12
N LEU A 47 -3.83 -9.53 11.95
CA LEU A 47 -4.03 -8.85 10.68
C LEU A 47 -5.52 -8.47 10.56
N PRO A 48 -5.89 -7.17 10.47
CA PRO A 48 -7.28 -6.79 10.33
C PRO A 48 -7.81 -7.14 8.95
N ASP A 49 -9.10 -7.42 8.86
CA ASP A 49 -9.81 -7.62 7.60
C ASP A 49 -9.76 -6.35 6.73
N SER A 50 -10.07 -6.48 5.44
CA SER A 50 -10.02 -5.37 4.48
C SER A 50 -11.01 -4.23 4.81
N GLY A 51 -12.03 -4.52 5.62
CA GLY A 51 -13.17 -3.64 5.87
C GLY A 51 -14.20 -3.66 4.73
N GLN A 52 -14.03 -4.54 3.74
CA GLN A 52 -15.05 -4.78 2.72
C GLN A 52 -16.15 -5.68 3.30
N PHE A 53 -17.41 -5.30 3.07
CA PHE A 53 -18.58 -6.04 3.54
C PHE A 53 -19.69 -6.13 2.50
N ARG A 54 -19.53 -5.46 1.34
CA ARG A 54 -20.51 -5.50 0.27
C ARG A 54 -20.31 -6.73 -0.58
N GLU A 55 -21.42 -7.26 -1.08
CA GLU A 55 -21.38 -8.28 -2.12
C GLU A 55 -21.28 -7.61 -3.47
N THR A 56 -20.33 -8.05 -4.28
CA THR A 56 -20.00 -7.42 -5.56
C THR A 56 -20.02 -8.40 -6.73
N THR A 57 -20.23 -9.67 -6.44
CA THR A 57 -20.41 -10.73 -7.44
C THR A 57 -21.31 -11.83 -6.86
N TRP A 58 -21.92 -12.62 -7.73
CA TRP A 58 -22.69 -13.82 -7.33
C TRP A 58 -21.77 -15.03 -7.05
N VAL A 59 -20.47 -14.90 -7.34
CA VAL A 59 -19.46 -15.93 -7.10
C VAL A 59 -18.98 -15.83 -5.65
N ARG A 60 -19.17 -16.90 -4.89
CA ARG A 60 -18.72 -16.99 -3.50
C ARG A 60 -17.19 -16.93 -3.43
N GLY A 61 -16.67 -16.29 -2.38
CA GLY A 61 -15.25 -16.30 -2.01
C GLY A 61 -14.65 -14.91 -1.82
N GLU A 62 -15.42 -13.84 -2.04
CA GLU A 62 -14.96 -12.47 -1.83
C GLU A 62 -14.89 -12.11 -0.33
N ASP A 63 -14.37 -10.93 0.01
CA ASP A 63 -14.18 -10.53 1.41
C ASP A 63 -15.43 -10.63 2.29
N ARG A 64 -16.63 -10.38 1.74
CA ARG A 64 -17.88 -10.49 2.51
C ARG A 64 -18.10 -11.91 3.06
N ASP A 65 -17.69 -12.93 2.32
CA ASP A 65 -17.85 -14.34 2.69
C ASP A 65 -16.84 -14.80 3.75
N HIS A 66 -15.82 -13.98 4.00
CA HIS A 66 -14.68 -14.33 4.84
C HIS A 66 -14.33 -13.19 5.81
N GLN A 67 -14.84 -13.28 7.04
CA GLN A 67 -14.49 -12.35 8.13
C GLN A 67 -13.71 -13.09 9.23
N ARG A 68 -12.65 -12.46 9.73
CA ARG A 68 -11.80 -13.02 10.80
C ARG A 68 -11.55 -11.99 11.89
N ASN A 69 -11.01 -10.83 11.49
CA ASN A 69 -10.62 -9.76 12.40
C ASN A 69 -11.17 -8.42 11.89
N PRO A 70 -12.48 -8.13 12.08
CA PRO A 70 -13.05 -6.85 11.68
C PRO A 70 -12.23 -5.67 12.21
N MET A 71 -12.05 -4.64 11.37
CA MET A 71 -11.28 -3.44 11.75
C MET A 71 -11.86 -2.84 13.04
N SER A 72 -11.00 -2.60 14.04
CA SER A 72 -11.42 -2.18 15.37
C SER A 72 -10.46 -1.13 15.94
N PHE A 73 -11.00 0.01 16.34
CA PHE A 73 -10.23 1.16 16.81
C PHE A 73 -10.82 1.76 18.09
N THR A 74 -9.94 2.22 18.96
CA THR A 74 -10.28 2.96 20.18
C THR A 74 -9.65 4.34 20.11
N ILE A 75 -10.36 5.37 20.57
CA ILE A 75 -9.79 6.72 20.71
C ILE A 75 -9.33 6.88 22.15
N SER A 76 -8.12 7.39 22.35
CA SER A 76 -7.61 7.70 23.70
C SER A 76 -8.47 8.75 24.41
N ASP A 77 -8.41 8.78 25.74
CA ASP A 77 -9.20 9.71 26.56
C ASP A 77 -8.92 11.18 26.23
N ASP A 78 -7.67 11.51 25.87
CA ASP A 78 -7.27 12.85 25.44
C ASP A 78 -7.72 13.20 24.01
N GLY A 79 -8.31 12.23 23.30
CA GLY A 79 -8.82 12.39 21.94
C GLY A 79 -7.75 12.47 20.85
N ASN A 80 -6.47 12.30 21.16
CA ASN A 80 -5.37 12.56 20.21
C ASN A 80 -4.81 11.32 19.52
N ILE A 81 -5.06 10.14 20.06
CA ILE A 81 -4.49 8.87 19.60
C ILE A 81 -5.62 7.92 19.16
N VAL A 82 -5.40 7.22 18.06
CA VAL A 82 -6.20 6.06 17.64
C VAL A 82 -5.41 4.79 17.95
N ILE A 83 -5.95 3.94 18.82
CA ILE A 83 -5.40 2.63 19.14
C ILE A 83 -6.06 1.62 18.20
N ASP A 84 -5.27 0.92 17.40
CA ASP A 84 -5.73 -0.20 16.58
C ASP A 84 -5.79 -1.46 17.44
N ASN A 85 -7.00 -1.92 17.75
CA ASN A 85 -7.25 -3.02 18.68
C ASN A 85 -6.85 -4.40 18.10
N ASN A 86 -6.56 -4.48 16.79
CA ASN A 86 -6.09 -5.70 16.14
C ASN A 86 -4.57 -5.73 16.07
N THR A 87 -3.95 -4.60 15.71
CA THR A 87 -2.51 -4.56 15.49
C THR A 87 -1.72 -4.09 16.70
N GLY A 88 -2.34 -3.51 17.72
CA GLY A 88 -1.63 -2.88 18.84
C GLY A 88 -0.85 -1.62 18.45
N LEU A 89 -0.93 -1.19 17.19
CA LEU A 89 -0.38 0.08 16.73
C LEU A 89 -1.21 1.24 17.28
N MET A 90 -0.54 2.31 17.65
CA MET A 90 -1.15 3.57 18.03
C MET A 90 -0.80 4.63 17.01
N TRP A 91 -1.81 5.33 16.53
CA TRP A 91 -1.71 6.29 15.44
C TRP A 91 -2.05 7.68 15.93
N GLU A 92 -1.36 8.67 15.39
CA GLU A 92 -1.80 10.05 15.49
C GLU A 92 -3.23 10.18 14.90
N ARG A 93 -4.17 10.77 15.63
CA ARG A 93 -5.57 10.93 15.19
C ARG A 93 -5.78 12.13 14.27
N HIS A 94 -5.38 13.30 14.74
CA HIS A 94 -5.38 14.56 14.00
C HIS A 94 -3.98 14.83 13.50
N LEU A 95 -3.81 15.34 12.28
CA LEU A 95 -2.47 15.70 11.82
C LEU A 95 -2.00 16.95 12.58
N ASN A 96 -1.18 16.81 13.64
CA ASN A 96 -0.84 17.85 14.62
C ASN A 96 0.23 18.86 14.15
N TRP A 97 0.34 19.06 12.84
CA TRP A 97 1.33 19.97 12.29
C TRP A 97 0.91 21.44 12.47
N LYS A 98 1.76 22.21 13.15
CA LYS A 98 1.70 23.68 13.20
C LYS A 98 2.81 24.24 12.30
N TRP A 99 2.48 25.23 11.48
CA TRP A 99 3.35 25.85 10.45
C TRP A 99 4.72 26.33 10.98
N GLU A 100 4.81 26.60 12.27
CA GLU A 100 5.89 27.37 12.89
C GLU A 100 7.21 26.63 13.09
N LYS A 101 7.34 25.38 12.65
CA LYS A 101 8.58 24.59 12.81
C LYS A 101 8.97 23.87 11.54
N THR A 102 9.30 24.61 10.48
CA THR A 102 10.23 24.08 9.49
C THR A 102 11.50 23.70 10.24
N VAL A 103 11.89 22.43 10.24
CA VAL A 103 13.18 21.99 10.77
C VAL A 103 14.18 22.34 9.68
N PRO A 104 15.05 23.36 9.82
CA PRO A 104 16.04 23.64 8.80
C PRO A 104 17.03 22.47 8.81
N PRO A 105 17.16 21.67 7.73
CA PRO A 105 18.20 20.67 7.67
C PRO A 105 19.56 21.37 7.73
N LYS A 106 20.54 20.76 8.41
CA LYS A 106 21.93 21.21 8.32
C LYS A 106 22.47 20.85 6.93
N GLY A 107 22.78 21.85 6.08
CA GLY A 107 23.47 21.63 4.79
C GLY A 107 22.95 22.48 3.63
N LYS A 108 23.70 22.50 2.51
CA LYS A 108 23.30 23.19 1.26
C LYS A 108 22.23 22.37 0.53
N TRP A 109 21.10 23.01 0.21
CA TRP A 109 20.04 22.44 -0.61
C TRP A 109 20.46 22.34 -2.09
N ARG A 110 19.86 21.40 -2.84
CA ARG A 110 19.80 21.53 -4.31
C ARG A 110 18.62 22.43 -4.70
N PRO A 111 18.67 23.15 -5.83
CA PRO A 111 17.55 23.98 -6.28
C PRO A 111 16.21 23.23 -6.41
N GLN A 112 16.25 21.96 -6.84
CA GLN A 112 15.07 21.07 -6.93
C GLN A 112 14.58 20.51 -5.59
N ASP A 113 15.22 20.89 -4.48
CA ASP A 113 14.89 20.51 -3.13
C ASP A 113 14.44 21.74 -2.30
N ILE A 114 14.62 22.97 -2.82
CA ILE A 114 14.12 24.23 -2.23
C ILE A 114 12.77 24.52 -2.85
N PHE A 115 11.70 24.47 -2.05
CA PHE A 115 10.38 24.83 -2.52
C PHE A 115 9.80 25.94 -1.66
N SER A 116 9.33 27.00 -2.31
CA SER A 116 8.62 28.10 -1.66
C SER A 116 7.27 27.58 -1.18
N TYR A 117 7.16 27.42 0.14
CA TYR A 117 5.89 27.28 0.81
C TYR A 117 5.03 28.54 0.55
N GLN A 118 3.76 28.36 0.17
CA GLN A 118 2.77 29.41 0.31
C GLN A 118 2.09 29.22 1.67
N ASP A 119 2.05 30.28 2.48
CA ASP A 119 1.32 30.28 3.75
C ASP A 119 -0.12 29.79 3.50
N GLY A 120 -0.53 28.72 4.19
CA GLY A 120 -1.88 28.17 4.10
C GLY A 120 -2.07 26.96 3.17
N GLU A 121 -1.06 26.53 2.40
CA GLU A 121 -1.13 25.29 1.62
C GLU A 121 -0.95 24.03 2.51
N PRO A 122 -1.66 22.92 2.22
CA PRO A 122 -2.04 21.91 3.21
C PRO A 122 -0.88 21.06 3.72
N ARG A 123 -1.09 20.46 4.91
CA ARG A 123 -0.27 19.55 5.75
C ARG A 123 0.46 18.40 5.02
N ARG A 124 1.18 18.68 3.94
CA ARG A 124 1.93 17.76 3.09
C ARG A 124 3.39 18.16 3.06
N ARG A 125 4.26 17.18 2.81
CA ARG A 125 5.71 17.36 2.87
C ARG A 125 6.45 16.36 2.00
N PRO A 126 7.71 16.63 1.64
CA PRO A 126 8.63 15.61 1.12
C PRO A 126 8.80 14.46 2.12
N TYR A 127 9.14 13.29 1.60
CA TYR A 127 9.28 12.06 2.40
C TYR A 127 10.13 12.25 3.67
N HIS A 128 11.31 12.86 3.51
CA HIS A 128 12.30 13.02 4.59
C HIS A 128 11.83 13.94 5.73
N GLU A 129 11.06 14.97 5.42
CA GLU A 129 10.45 15.83 6.45
C GLU A 129 9.38 15.08 7.25
N GLY A 130 8.71 14.10 6.65
CA GLY A 130 7.76 13.22 7.35
C GLY A 130 8.44 12.32 8.37
N VAL A 131 9.58 11.76 7.99
CA VAL A 131 10.42 10.97 8.92
C VAL A 131 10.82 11.82 10.13
N GLN A 132 11.36 13.03 9.89
CA GLN A 132 11.81 13.92 10.97
C GLN A 132 10.65 14.42 11.84
N TYR A 133 9.51 14.74 11.22
CA TYR A 133 8.30 15.11 11.94
C TYR A 133 7.92 14.05 12.98
N CYS A 134 7.81 12.79 12.55
CA CYS A 134 7.42 11.73 13.47
C CYS A 134 8.43 11.54 14.59
N LYS A 135 9.73 11.56 14.30
CA LYS A 135 10.78 11.43 15.32
C LYS A 135 10.72 12.52 16.40
N GLN A 136 10.25 13.72 16.04
CA GLN A 136 10.15 14.86 16.94
C GLN A 136 8.77 15.00 17.60
N LEU A 137 7.79 14.21 17.16
CA LEU A 137 6.44 14.27 17.69
C LEU A 137 6.42 13.89 19.18
N ARG A 138 5.72 14.70 19.97
CA ARG A 138 5.42 14.45 21.38
C ARG A 138 3.91 14.55 21.52
N LEU A 139 3.23 13.42 21.73
CA LEU A 139 1.77 13.33 21.67
C LEU A 139 1.25 12.26 22.63
N GLY A 140 0.21 12.59 23.39
CA GLY A 140 -0.46 11.68 24.34
C GLY A 140 0.49 11.05 25.37
N GLY A 141 1.51 11.79 25.81
CA GLY A 141 2.52 11.31 26.76
C GLY A 141 3.67 10.49 26.15
N TYR A 142 3.69 10.30 24.83
CA TYR A 142 4.70 9.50 24.13
C TYR A 142 5.64 10.33 23.28
N ASP A 143 6.87 9.83 23.12
CA ASP A 143 7.96 10.45 22.37
C ASP A 143 8.70 9.52 21.39
N ASP A 144 8.22 8.30 21.23
CA ASP A 144 8.74 7.20 20.41
C ASP A 144 7.99 7.07 19.06
N TRP A 145 7.41 8.17 18.58
CA TRP A 145 6.68 8.21 17.31
C TRP A 145 7.61 8.05 16.10
N ARG A 146 7.13 7.33 15.09
CA ARG A 146 7.85 7.09 13.83
C ARG A 146 6.92 7.12 12.62
N MET A 147 7.52 7.23 11.44
CA MET A 147 6.77 7.06 10.20
C MET A 147 6.38 5.58 10.06
N ALA A 148 5.13 5.32 9.69
CA ALA A 148 4.65 3.95 9.46
C ALA A 148 5.38 3.31 8.27
N ASN A 149 5.55 1.99 8.30
CA ASN A 149 5.93 1.26 7.08
C ASN A 149 4.69 0.99 6.20
N MET A 150 4.92 0.51 4.98
CA MET A 150 3.89 0.24 3.98
C MET A 150 2.83 -0.73 4.52
N LYS A 151 3.26 -1.85 5.14
CA LYS A 151 2.34 -2.85 5.69
C LYS A 151 1.51 -2.31 6.85
N GLU A 152 2.10 -1.51 7.74
CA GLU A 152 1.38 -0.83 8.82
C GLU A 152 0.36 0.16 8.27
N GLY A 153 0.73 0.95 7.26
CA GLY A 153 -0.23 1.83 6.58
C GLY A 153 -1.40 1.07 5.95
N HIS A 154 -1.14 -0.15 5.49
CA HIS A 154 -2.14 -1.02 4.88
C HIS A 154 -3.16 -1.53 5.91
N THR A 155 -2.81 -1.64 7.20
CA THR A 155 -3.74 -2.14 8.23
C THR A 155 -4.90 -1.18 8.50
N ILE A 156 -4.66 0.14 8.37
CA ILE A 156 -5.67 1.19 8.58
C ILE A 156 -6.47 1.53 7.31
N ALA A 157 -6.08 0.99 6.15
CA ALA A 157 -6.86 1.15 4.92
C ALA A 157 -8.20 0.40 5.04
N HIS A 158 -9.29 1.11 4.78
CA HIS A 158 -10.66 0.58 4.83
C HIS A 158 -11.22 0.42 3.41
N TYR A 159 -11.06 -0.75 2.80
CA TYR A 159 -11.40 -1.02 1.39
C TYR A 159 -12.91 -1.04 1.09
N GLY A 160 -13.78 -1.10 2.11
CA GLY A 160 -15.21 -0.83 1.96
C GLY A 160 -15.57 0.67 1.81
N ALA A 161 -14.59 1.57 2.00
CA ALA A 161 -14.76 3.01 1.88
C ALA A 161 -13.87 3.53 0.75
N ALA A 162 -14.44 4.36 -0.13
CA ALA A 162 -13.70 5.07 -1.16
C ALA A 162 -13.84 6.57 -0.91
N ARG A 163 -12.74 7.31 -1.07
CA ARG A 163 -12.71 8.79 -0.90
C ARG A 163 -13.22 9.27 0.49
N PRO A 164 -12.57 8.88 1.60
CA PRO A 164 -11.29 8.20 1.63
C PRO A 164 -11.33 6.73 2.03
N THR A 165 -10.31 5.98 1.62
CA THR A 165 -10.05 4.59 2.01
C THR A 165 -9.40 4.51 3.39
N ILE A 166 -10.09 5.08 4.38
CA ILE A 166 -9.75 5.07 5.81
C ILE A 166 -11.00 5.51 6.60
N ASP A 167 -11.20 4.98 7.80
CA ASP A 167 -12.35 5.35 8.63
C ASP A 167 -12.19 6.75 9.24
N MET A 168 -12.92 7.73 8.71
CA MET A 168 -12.87 9.11 9.17
C MET A 168 -13.52 9.36 10.54
N LYS A 169 -14.22 8.38 11.11
CA LYS A 169 -14.67 8.46 12.51
C LYS A 169 -13.45 8.54 13.44
N TYR A 170 -12.47 7.70 13.17
CA TYR A 170 -11.24 7.59 13.95
C TYR A 170 -10.17 8.53 13.41
N PHE A 171 -9.83 8.45 12.12
CA PHE A 171 -8.71 9.18 11.54
C PHE A 171 -9.15 10.51 10.92
N LYS A 172 -8.67 11.62 11.48
CA LYS A 172 -9.05 12.98 11.05
C LYS A 172 -8.02 13.58 10.10
N ASP A 173 -8.39 14.67 9.43
CA ASP A 173 -7.52 15.46 8.55
C ASP A 173 -6.96 14.69 7.33
N VAL A 174 -7.69 13.66 6.87
CA VAL A 174 -7.32 12.81 5.73
C VAL A 174 -7.16 13.63 4.44
N PHE A 175 -7.99 14.65 4.27
CA PHE A 175 -7.94 15.63 3.18
C PHE A 175 -7.76 17.04 3.74
N ALA A 176 -6.63 17.32 4.39
CA ALA A 176 -6.33 18.69 4.81
C ALA A 176 -6.39 19.63 3.58
N GLY A 177 -7.36 20.54 3.54
CA GLY A 177 -7.34 21.80 2.76
C GLY A 177 -7.32 21.72 1.23
N ILE A 178 -8.18 20.95 0.55
CA ILE A 178 -8.41 21.18 -0.90
C ILE A 178 -9.90 21.37 -1.23
N PRO A 179 -10.30 22.55 -1.73
CA PRO A 179 -11.45 22.68 -2.63
C PRO A 179 -11.09 22.00 -3.97
N GLY A 180 -11.70 20.86 -4.28
CA GLY A 180 -11.39 20.09 -5.49
C GLY A 180 -11.02 18.64 -5.17
N TYR A 181 -12.05 17.85 -4.92
CA TYR A 181 -11.98 16.39 -4.84
C TYR A 181 -11.23 15.82 -6.06
N GLY A 182 -10.18 15.00 -5.86
CA GLY A 182 -9.86 13.97 -6.86
C GLY A 182 -8.49 13.95 -7.52
N ASP A 183 -7.49 14.75 -7.12
CA ASP A 183 -6.15 14.55 -7.67
C ASP A 183 -5.42 13.38 -6.96
N ARG A 184 -5.29 12.23 -7.66
CA ARG A 184 -4.51 11.05 -7.23
C ARG A 184 -3.08 11.40 -6.83
N GLY A 185 -2.52 12.47 -7.39
CA GLY A 185 -1.18 12.94 -7.04
C GLY A 185 -1.09 13.57 -5.65
N LYS A 186 -2.21 14.01 -5.06
CA LYS A 186 -2.22 14.90 -3.89
C LYS A 186 -2.86 14.27 -2.65
N GLY A 187 -3.75 13.28 -2.79
CA GLY A 187 -4.39 12.59 -1.66
C GLY A 187 -3.65 11.32 -1.23
N GLY A 188 -2.97 11.33 -0.08
CA GLY A 188 -2.33 10.14 0.46
C GLY A 188 -1.34 10.41 1.58
N MET A 189 -0.87 9.34 2.24
CA MET A 189 0.13 9.39 3.30
C MET A 189 1.43 8.68 2.89
N TRP A 190 2.57 9.24 3.32
CA TRP A 190 3.87 8.58 3.21
C TRP A 190 3.97 7.35 4.11
N ALA A 191 4.67 6.34 3.61
CA ALA A 191 5.06 5.13 4.34
C ALA A 191 6.48 4.69 3.97
N GLY A 192 7.17 4.06 4.90
CA GLY A 192 8.50 3.49 4.71
C GLY A 192 8.50 1.99 4.37
N PRO A 193 9.67 1.38 4.14
CA PRO A 193 10.96 2.03 3.89
C PRO A 193 10.95 2.77 2.54
N ILE A 194 12.09 3.26 2.08
CA ILE A 194 12.22 3.69 0.68
C ILE A 194 12.00 2.49 -0.24
N ALA A 195 11.30 2.69 -1.36
CA ALA A 195 11.08 1.62 -2.33
C ALA A 195 12.41 1.23 -3.00
N PRO A 196 12.79 -0.07 -3.06
CA PRO A 196 14.15 -0.49 -3.40
C PRO A 196 14.69 -0.09 -4.79
N ASP A 197 13.86 0.19 -5.80
CA ASP A 197 14.34 0.31 -7.18
C ASP A 197 13.63 1.34 -8.08
N HIS A 198 12.88 2.30 -7.53
CA HIS A 198 12.16 3.27 -8.36
C HIS A 198 12.70 4.68 -8.20
N ASN A 199 13.57 5.16 -9.09
CA ASN A 199 13.93 6.58 -9.30
C ASN A 199 13.87 7.45 -8.03
N ASN A 200 14.42 6.98 -6.91
CA ASN A 200 14.34 7.67 -5.64
C ASN A 200 12.90 7.90 -5.07
N SER A 201 12.12 6.83 -4.88
CA SER A 201 10.70 6.87 -4.45
C SER A 201 10.46 6.36 -3.01
N GLY A 202 9.49 6.96 -2.30
CA GLY A 202 8.95 6.42 -1.04
C GLY A 202 7.60 5.74 -1.29
N TRP A 203 7.16 4.83 -0.40
CA TRP A 203 5.81 4.26 -0.49
C TRP A 203 4.76 5.29 -0.10
N HIS A 204 3.60 5.28 -0.76
CA HIS A 204 2.44 6.01 -0.27
C HIS A 204 1.16 5.20 -0.35
N LEU A 205 0.27 5.41 0.63
CA LEU A 205 -1.13 5.03 0.55
C LEU A 205 -1.90 6.16 -0.14
N GLY A 206 -2.49 5.90 -1.29
CA GLY A 206 -3.44 6.83 -1.92
C GLY A 206 -4.83 6.72 -1.28
N PHE A 207 -5.28 7.72 -0.53
CA PHE A 207 -6.59 7.65 0.16
C PHE A 207 -7.81 7.69 -0.78
N ILE A 208 -7.65 7.98 -2.06
CA ILE A 208 -8.80 8.00 -2.99
C ILE A 208 -9.39 6.61 -3.20
N ASP A 209 -8.52 5.61 -3.33
CA ASP A 209 -8.85 4.23 -3.66
C ASP A 209 -8.14 3.21 -2.78
N GLY A 210 -7.03 3.54 -2.13
CA GLY A 210 -6.32 2.64 -1.21
C GLY A 210 -5.10 1.95 -1.81
N HIS A 211 -4.60 2.45 -2.95
CA HIS A 211 -3.42 1.86 -3.60
C HIS A 211 -2.14 2.14 -2.83
N PHE A 212 -1.22 1.18 -2.87
CA PHE A 212 0.16 1.33 -2.41
C PHE A 212 1.13 1.18 -3.57
N MET A 213 1.83 2.26 -3.87
CA MET A 213 2.86 2.30 -4.91
C MET A 213 4.01 3.20 -4.51
N GLY A 214 5.13 3.10 -5.24
CA GLY A 214 6.22 4.05 -5.12
C GLY A 214 5.82 5.41 -5.70
N TYR A 215 6.16 6.49 -4.99
CA TYR A 215 6.01 7.86 -5.46
C TYR A 215 7.31 8.64 -5.27
N PRO A 216 7.71 9.51 -6.23
CA PRO A 216 8.94 10.28 -6.12
C PRO A 216 9.04 11.03 -4.78
N ARG A 217 10.17 10.90 -4.07
CA ARG A 217 10.33 11.44 -2.71
C ARG A 217 10.22 12.97 -2.59
N GLY A 218 10.42 13.69 -3.70
CA GLY A 218 10.21 15.14 -3.79
C GLY A 218 8.73 15.54 -3.89
N GLY A 219 7.83 14.57 -4.00
CA GLY A 219 6.40 14.78 -3.95
C GLY A 219 5.89 15.24 -2.59
N TYR A 220 4.63 15.64 -2.55
CA TYR A 220 3.96 16.09 -1.33
C TYR A 220 2.86 15.12 -0.94
N LYS A 221 3.03 14.43 0.20
CA LYS A 221 1.99 13.61 0.84
C LYS A 221 1.85 14.02 2.29
N THR A 222 0.73 13.65 2.92
CA THR A 222 0.60 13.77 4.37
C THR A 222 1.50 12.74 5.06
N THR A 223 1.76 12.92 6.34
CA THR A 223 2.45 11.93 7.16
C THR A 223 1.66 11.75 8.43
N ARG A 224 1.21 10.52 8.70
CA ARG A 224 0.59 10.15 9.96
C ARG A 224 1.57 9.28 10.72
N CYS A 225 1.92 9.72 11.92
CA CYS A 225 2.88 8.99 12.74
C CYS A 225 2.21 7.81 13.43
N VAL A 226 3.00 6.76 13.61
CA VAL A 226 2.61 5.54 14.31
C VAL A 226 3.64 5.25 15.40
N ARG A 227 3.19 4.58 16.46
CA ARG A 227 4.01 3.98 17.50
C ARG A 227 3.40 2.66 17.93
N ALA A 228 4.11 1.90 18.75
CA ALA A 228 3.58 0.75 19.48
C ALA A 228 4.41 0.54 20.74
N ASP A 229 3.81 -0.07 21.75
CA ASP A 229 4.55 -0.41 22.97
C ASP A 229 5.71 -1.35 22.66
N ASN A 230 6.79 -1.24 23.45
CA ASN A 230 8.08 -1.89 23.17
C ASN A 230 8.64 -1.60 21.77
N ASN A 231 8.30 -0.46 21.16
CA ASN A 231 8.78 -0.11 19.82
C ASN A 231 8.45 -1.19 18.76
N GLY A 232 7.24 -1.75 18.86
CA GLY A 232 6.76 -2.82 17.98
C GLY A 232 6.57 -2.38 16.52
N THR A 233 6.74 -3.31 15.57
CA THR A 233 6.39 -3.12 14.15
C THR A 233 5.76 -4.38 13.52
N TYR A 234 4.95 -4.16 12.48
CA TYR A 234 4.55 -5.20 11.53
C TYR A 234 5.35 -5.01 10.23
N PHE A 235 6.43 -5.77 10.07
CA PHE A 235 7.39 -5.54 8.98
C PHE A 235 7.88 -6.83 8.33
N ILE A 236 8.73 -7.59 9.04
CA ILE A 236 9.33 -8.83 8.52
C ILE A 236 8.37 -9.99 8.79
N PRO A 237 7.92 -10.73 7.76
CA PRO A 237 7.14 -11.94 7.96
C PRO A 237 8.04 -13.08 8.48
N GLU A 238 7.46 -13.95 9.30
CA GLU A 238 8.15 -15.14 9.82
C GLU A 238 7.49 -16.41 9.28
N TYR A 239 8.30 -17.31 8.71
CA TYR A 239 7.81 -18.49 8.02
C TYR A 239 8.22 -19.81 8.71
N VAL A 240 7.37 -20.83 8.57
CA VAL A 240 7.67 -22.23 8.87
C VAL A 240 7.19 -23.07 7.71
N ASP A 241 8.10 -23.83 7.11
CA ASP A 241 7.75 -24.82 6.08
C ASP A 241 7.04 -26.01 6.73
N ASN A 242 5.87 -26.37 6.21
CA ASN A 242 5.07 -27.49 6.70
C ASN A 242 5.49 -28.83 6.06
N ASN A 243 6.41 -28.80 5.08
CA ASN A 243 6.92 -29.96 4.34
C ASN A 243 5.85 -30.73 3.54
N ASP A 244 4.73 -30.09 3.23
CA ASP A 244 3.60 -30.64 2.46
C ASP A 244 3.24 -29.77 1.23
N GLY A 245 4.10 -28.81 0.89
CA GLY A 245 3.85 -27.83 -0.16
C GLY A 245 3.18 -26.54 0.34
N THR A 246 2.93 -26.41 1.64
CA THR A 246 2.43 -25.20 2.29
C THR A 246 3.48 -24.56 3.20
N VAL A 247 3.27 -23.28 3.52
CA VAL A 247 4.09 -22.55 4.49
C VAL A 247 3.21 -21.77 5.46
N THR A 248 3.52 -21.86 6.74
CA THR A 248 2.88 -21.07 7.80
C THR A 248 3.57 -19.72 7.96
N GLU A 249 2.84 -18.63 7.75
CA GLU A 249 3.23 -17.28 8.14
C GLU A 249 2.76 -16.99 9.58
N LYS A 250 3.71 -16.92 10.52
CA LYS A 250 3.43 -16.85 11.96
C LYS A 250 2.83 -15.53 12.43
N VAL A 251 3.11 -14.43 11.72
CA VAL A 251 2.70 -13.08 12.14
C VAL A 251 1.25 -12.80 11.74
N ALA A 252 0.89 -12.91 10.46
CA ALA A 252 -0.51 -12.78 10.04
C ALA A 252 -1.37 -14.02 10.36
N LYS A 253 -0.77 -15.10 10.87
CA LYS A 253 -1.45 -16.36 11.22
C LYS A 253 -2.16 -16.97 10.00
N LEU A 254 -1.38 -17.14 8.94
CA LEU A 254 -1.84 -17.65 7.64
C LEU A 254 -1.06 -18.91 7.25
N ILE A 255 -1.69 -19.82 6.52
CA ILE A 255 -1.04 -20.92 5.82
C ILE A 255 -1.18 -20.66 4.33
N TRP A 256 -0.08 -20.70 3.59
CA TRP A 256 -0.02 -20.36 2.17
C TRP A 256 0.36 -21.56 1.33
N VAL A 257 -0.26 -21.70 0.16
CA VAL A 257 0.28 -22.58 -0.89
C VAL A 257 1.61 -21.98 -1.38
N LYS A 258 2.69 -22.78 -1.40
CA LYS A 258 4.04 -22.30 -1.78
C LYS A 258 4.18 -22.06 -3.28
N LYS A 259 3.69 -22.98 -4.10
CA LYS A 259 3.78 -22.90 -5.57
C LYS A 259 2.47 -22.44 -6.18
N VAL A 260 2.56 -21.63 -7.23
CA VAL A 260 1.38 -21.08 -7.90
C VAL A 260 1.15 -21.87 -9.17
N GLU A 261 0.08 -22.67 -9.18
CA GLU A 261 -0.29 -23.55 -10.28
C GLU A 261 -1.68 -23.23 -10.86
N SER A 262 -2.24 -22.07 -10.52
CA SER A 262 -3.59 -21.66 -10.94
C SER A 262 -3.72 -21.43 -12.45
N GLY A 263 -2.61 -21.25 -13.16
CA GLY A 263 -2.62 -20.60 -14.46
C GLY A 263 -3.11 -19.14 -14.35
N LEU A 264 -3.37 -18.52 -15.49
CA LEU A 264 -3.89 -17.16 -15.56
C LEU A 264 -5.43 -17.19 -15.59
N LEU A 265 -6.04 -16.58 -14.58
CA LEU A 265 -7.47 -16.57 -14.32
C LEU A 265 -8.01 -15.14 -14.30
N ASP A 266 -9.27 -14.95 -14.66
CA ASP A 266 -9.98 -13.73 -14.24
C ASP A 266 -10.34 -13.79 -12.76
N TRP A 267 -10.92 -12.72 -12.23
CA TRP A 267 -11.12 -12.57 -10.80
C TRP A 267 -12.11 -13.60 -10.25
N GLU A 268 -13.26 -13.77 -10.89
CA GLU A 268 -14.27 -14.76 -10.51
C GLU A 268 -13.73 -16.19 -10.63
N GLU A 269 -12.98 -16.50 -11.69
CA GLU A 269 -12.27 -17.79 -11.82
C GLU A 269 -11.26 -18.00 -10.67
N ALA A 270 -10.55 -16.95 -10.24
CA ALA A 270 -9.57 -17.02 -9.15
C ALA A 270 -10.22 -17.23 -7.77
N LEU A 271 -11.40 -16.63 -7.53
CA LEU A 271 -12.20 -16.90 -6.33
C LEU A 271 -12.56 -18.38 -6.26
N GLN A 272 -13.17 -18.89 -7.33
CA GLN A 272 -13.64 -20.27 -7.41
C GLN A 272 -12.48 -21.27 -7.36
N TYR A 273 -11.35 -20.98 -8.02
CA TYR A 273 -10.16 -21.82 -7.99
C TYR A 273 -9.68 -22.12 -6.57
N CYS A 274 -9.66 -21.10 -5.69
CA CYS A 274 -9.23 -21.31 -4.32
C CYS A 274 -10.30 -22.01 -3.46
N GLU A 275 -11.59 -21.70 -3.65
CA GLU A 275 -12.68 -22.36 -2.92
C GLU A 275 -12.79 -23.87 -3.26
N ASP A 276 -12.48 -24.26 -4.49
CA ASP A 276 -12.52 -25.66 -4.95
C ASP A 276 -11.21 -26.41 -4.67
N LEU A 277 -10.16 -25.72 -4.20
CA LEU A 277 -8.85 -26.32 -4.01
C LEU A 277 -8.88 -27.35 -2.88
N ASN A 278 -8.49 -28.59 -3.20
CA ASN A 278 -8.21 -29.64 -2.22
C ASN A 278 -6.70 -29.93 -2.26
N TYR A 279 -5.96 -29.34 -1.33
CA TYR A 279 -4.49 -29.36 -1.33
C TYR A 279 -3.95 -29.51 0.09
N ALA A 280 -2.86 -30.28 0.24
CA ALA A 280 -2.21 -30.59 1.52
C ALA A 280 -3.18 -31.08 2.62
N SER A 281 -4.19 -31.89 2.25
CA SER A 281 -5.26 -32.38 3.14
C SER A 281 -6.20 -31.29 3.70
N HIS A 282 -6.17 -30.08 3.14
CA HIS A 282 -7.11 -29.01 3.48
C HIS A 282 -8.05 -28.67 2.32
N ARG A 283 -9.25 -28.16 2.66
CA ARG A 283 -10.34 -27.83 1.71
C ARG A 283 -10.97 -26.46 1.95
N ASP A 284 -10.48 -25.72 2.94
CA ASP A 284 -10.95 -24.39 3.34
C ASP A 284 -10.05 -23.27 2.76
N TRP A 285 -9.41 -23.57 1.63
CA TRP A 285 -8.58 -22.62 0.90
C TRP A 285 -9.44 -21.46 0.41
N LYS A 286 -8.88 -20.26 0.47
CA LYS A 286 -9.54 -19.04 0.02
C LYS A 286 -8.56 -18.17 -0.75
N LEU A 287 -9.08 -17.37 -1.68
CA LEU A 287 -8.28 -16.33 -2.29
C LEU A 287 -7.97 -15.27 -1.20
N PRO A 288 -6.71 -14.85 -1.02
CA PRO A 288 -6.33 -13.91 0.04
C PRO A 288 -6.94 -12.53 -0.20
N SER A 289 -7.31 -11.83 0.86
CA SER A 289 -7.64 -10.40 0.80
C SER A 289 -6.43 -9.57 0.41
N ASN A 290 -6.67 -8.31 0.03
CA ASN A 290 -5.59 -7.39 -0.33
C ASN A 290 -4.60 -7.16 0.83
N LYS A 291 -5.07 -7.28 2.09
CA LYS A 291 -4.20 -7.19 3.28
C LYS A 291 -3.38 -8.45 3.50
N GLU A 292 -3.96 -9.62 3.22
CA GLU A 292 -3.25 -10.91 3.28
C GLU A 292 -2.19 -11.03 2.19
N LEU A 293 -2.47 -10.67 0.92
CA LEU A 293 -1.41 -10.67 -0.12
C LEU A 293 -0.22 -9.75 0.21
N THR A 294 -0.51 -8.63 0.87
CA THR A 294 0.51 -7.67 1.30
C THR A 294 1.33 -8.21 2.49
N SER A 295 0.83 -9.19 3.27
CA SER A 295 1.57 -9.74 4.41
C SER A 295 2.87 -10.42 4.01
N ILE A 296 2.87 -11.07 2.85
CA ILE A 296 4.03 -11.82 2.33
C ILE A 296 5.00 -10.96 1.50
N VAL A 297 4.71 -9.67 1.31
CA VAL A 297 5.64 -8.74 0.66
C VAL A 297 6.87 -8.54 1.55
N ASP A 298 8.07 -8.74 1.03
CA ASP A 298 9.31 -8.33 1.70
C ASP A 298 9.75 -6.96 1.18
N LEU A 299 9.57 -5.94 2.00
CA LEU A 299 9.86 -4.54 1.68
C LEU A 299 11.36 -4.24 1.54
N ASN A 300 12.24 -5.18 1.90
CA ASN A 300 13.69 -5.07 1.69
C ASN A 300 14.14 -5.71 0.37
N ARG A 301 13.21 -6.31 -0.38
CA ARG A 301 13.48 -7.02 -1.63
C ARG A 301 12.72 -6.41 -2.79
N HIS A 302 13.21 -6.68 -3.99
CA HIS A 302 12.55 -6.36 -5.24
C HIS A 302 12.95 -7.39 -6.28
N LYS A 303 12.06 -7.67 -7.23
CA LYS A 303 12.26 -8.60 -8.36
C LYS A 303 12.78 -10.00 -7.92
N PRO A 304 12.05 -10.74 -7.05
CA PRO A 304 10.75 -10.42 -6.43
C PRO A 304 10.86 -9.73 -5.07
N ALA A 305 9.83 -8.96 -4.71
CA ALA A 305 9.60 -8.38 -3.38
C ALA A 305 8.94 -9.38 -2.41
N LEU A 306 9.52 -10.58 -2.31
CA LEU A 306 9.17 -11.63 -1.34
C LEU A 306 10.34 -12.62 -1.22
N ASP A 307 10.27 -13.54 -0.26
CA ASP A 307 11.28 -14.58 -0.11
C ASP A 307 11.07 -15.72 -1.13
N ALA A 308 11.88 -15.73 -2.18
CA ALA A 308 11.83 -16.75 -3.23
C ALA A 308 12.23 -18.16 -2.75
N SER A 309 12.90 -18.30 -1.59
CA SER A 309 13.17 -19.61 -1.00
C SER A 309 11.92 -20.22 -0.35
N VAL A 310 10.99 -19.37 0.09
CA VAL A 310 9.71 -19.75 0.68
C VAL A 310 8.63 -19.89 -0.40
N PHE A 311 8.58 -18.95 -1.34
CA PHE A 311 7.61 -18.87 -2.42
C PHE A 311 8.31 -19.03 -3.78
N PRO A 312 8.77 -20.25 -4.12
CA PRO A 312 9.46 -20.51 -5.38
C PRO A 312 8.54 -20.26 -6.58
N ASP A 313 9.16 -20.03 -7.73
CA ASP A 313 8.49 -19.89 -9.03
C ASP A 313 7.45 -18.75 -9.11
N THR A 314 7.54 -17.77 -8.21
CA THR A 314 6.70 -16.57 -8.27
C THR A 314 7.13 -15.68 -9.45
N ASP A 315 6.25 -15.52 -10.45
CA ASP A 315 6.47 -14.58 -11.54
C ASP A 315 6.28 -13.14 -11.06
N TYR A 316 7.39 -12.47 -10.76
CA TYR A 316 7.40 -11.09 -10.30
C TYR A 316 6.94 -10.07 -11.37
N LYS A 317 6.83 -10.46 -12.64
CA LYS A 317 6.32 -9.61 -13.72
C LYS A 317 4.80 -9.70 -13.87
N ALA A 318 4.20 -10.71 -13.25
CA ALA A 318 2.76 -10.94 -13.28
C ALA A 318 2.05 -10.31 -12.08
N TYR A 319 0.73 -10.54 -12.02
CA TYR A 319 -0.16 -10.00 -11.01
C TYR A 319 -0.92 -11.12 -10.33
N TYR A 320 -1.20 -10.91 -9.05
CA TYR A 320 -1.85 -11.88 -8.19
C TYR A 320 -3.16 -11.32 -7.68
N TRP A 321 -4.26 -12.04 -7.92
CA TRP A 321 -5.58 -11.63 -7.49
C TRP A 321 -5.73 -11.72 -5.98
N SER A 322 -6.32 -10.68 -5.39
CA SER A 322 -6.90 -10.77 -4.07
C SER A 322 -8.41 -10.97 -4.17
N ARG A 323 -9.06 -11.47 -3.12
CA ARG A 323 -10.52 -11.53 -3.02
C ARG A 323 -11.18 -10.19 -2.68
N THR A 324 -10.40 -9.11 -2.56
CA THR A 324 -10.92 -7.79 -2.20
C THR A 324 -11.42 -7.09 -3.46
N PRO A 325 -12.74 -6.85 -3.61
CA PRO A 325 -13.26 -6.02 -4.68
C PRO A 325 -12.94 -4.54 -4.43
N GLU A 326 -12.91 -3.75 -5.50
CA GLU A 326 -12.81 -2.29 -5.44
C GLU A 326 -14.22 -1.69 -5.50
N THR A 327 -14.54 -0.78 -4.57
CA THR A 327 -15.89 -0.21 -4.40
C THR A 327 -15.99 1.26 -4.77
N ARG A 328 -14.99 1.84 -5.43
CA ARG A 328 -15.03 3.26 -5.84
C ARG A 328 -16.16 3.52 -6.82
N ASP A 329 -16.45 2.55 -7.67
CA ASP A 329 -17.56 2.64 -8.62
C ASP A 329 -18.92 2.46 -7.91
N ALA A 330 -18.99 1.61 -6.86
CA ALA A 330 -20.16 1.49 -5.99
C ALA A 330 -20.44 2.74 -5.13
N ALA A 331 -19.41 3.53 -4.78
CA ALA A 331 -19.56 4.81 -4.09
C ALA A 331 -20.07 5.93 -5.01
N ARG A 332 -19.86 5.83 -6.33
CA ARG A 332 -20.43 6.76 -7.33
C ARG A 332 -21.96 6.68 -7.34
N ASN A 333 -22.51 5.47 -7.17
CA ASN A 333 -23.94 5.21 -7.21
C ASN A 333 -24.69 5.67 -5.93
N LEU A 334 -23.99 5.92 -4.82
CA LEU A 334 -24.58 6.43 -3.57
C LEU A 334 -24.61 7.97 -3.49
N MET A 335 -23.80 8.67 -4.30
CA MET A 335 -23.84 10.14 -4.35
C MET A 335 -24.74 10.69 -5.45
N SER A 336 -25.38 9.84 -6.25
CA SER A 336 -26.38 10.24 -7.26
C SER A 336 -27.70 9.48 -7.05
N GLU A 337 -28.36 9.68 -5.90
CA GLU A 337 -29.75 9.22 -5.71
C GLU A 337 -30.75 9.85 -6.71
N THR A 338 -30.34 10.82 -7.53
CA THR A 338 -31.21 11.54 -8.46
C THR A 338 -31.07 11.18 -9.94
N THR A 339 -30.19 10.24 -10.33
CA THR A 339 -29.94 9.97 -11.77
C THR A 339 -29.61 8.52 -12.11
N VAL A 340 -30.01 7.55 -11.29
CA VAL A 340 -29.91 6.14 -11.68
C VAL A 340 -31.22 5.75 -12.36
N GLN A 341 -31.18 5.58 -13.69
CA GLN A 341 -32.34 5.14 -14.46
C GLN A 341 -32.68 3.68 -14.11
N PRO A 342 -33.94 3.24 -14.22
CA PRO A 342 -34.33 1.85 -13.93
C PRO A 342 -33.53 0.79 -14.70
N GLU A 343 -33.09 1.10 -15.92
CA GLU A 343 -32.23 0.24 -16.74
C GLU A 343 -30.79 0.09 -16.20
N ASP A 344 -30.31 0.98 -15.34
CA ASP A 344 -29.01 0.86 -14.64
C ASP A 344 -29.10 -0.05 -13.40
N LYS A 345 -30.30 -0.54 -13.05
CA LYS A 345 -30.55 -1.48 -11.94
C LYS A 345 -30.45 -2.94 -12.36
N GLU A 346 -30.37 -3.24 -13.66
CA GLU A 346 -29.89 -4.54 -14.12
C GLU A 346 -28.37 -4.55 -13.98
N ILE A 347 -27.91 -5.27 -12.96
CA ILE A 347 -26.55 -5.22 -12.41
C ILE A 347 -25.50 -5.37 -13.53
N ASN A 348 -24.73 -4.30 -13.63
CA ASN A 348 -23.59 -3.99 -14.50
C ASN A 348 -22.39 -4.95 -14.27
N ASN A 349 -22.60 -6.26 -14.48
CA ASN A 349 -21.67 -7.38 -14.24
C ASN A 349 -20.34 -7.33 -15.05
N ALA A 350 -19.99 -6.22 -15.73
CA ALA A 350 -18.87 -6.17 -16.67
C ALA A 350 -17.78 -5.11 -16.39
N HIS A 351 -17.91 -4.25 -15.36
CA HIS A 351 -17.01 -3.09 -15.20
C HIS A 351 -16.42 -2.85 -13.80
N GLU A 352 -16.59 -3.78 -12.86
CA GLU A 352 -16.00 -3.63 -11.53
C GLU A 352 -14.54 -4.08 -11.50
N ASN A 353 -13.73 -3.40 -10.67
CA ASN A 353 -12.33 -3.74 -10.47
C ASN A 353 -12.17 -4.60 -9.21
N ALA A 354 -11.06 -5.33 -9.12
CA ALA A 354 -10.61 -5.96 -7.88
C ALA A 354 -9.13 -5.66 -7.66
N TRP A 355 -8.66 -5.86 -6.42
CA TRP A 355 -7.29 -5.57 -6.05
C TRP A 355 -6.33 -6.68 -6.49
N ILE A 356 -5.23 -6.27 -7.11
CA ILE A 356 -4.11 -7.14 -7.47
C ILE A 356 -2.82 -6.70 -6.78
N GLN A 357 -1.98 -7.68 -6.48
CA GLN A 357 -0.64 -7.50 -5.94
C GLN A 357 0.40 -7.76 -7.03
N ALA A 358 1.41 -6.88 -7.14
CA ALA A 358 2.58 -7.11 -7.95
C ALA A 358 3.81 -7.34 -7.08
N TYR A 359 4.48 -8.48 -7.29
CA TYR A 359 5.71 -8.82 -6.57
C TYR A 359 6.97 -8.31 -7.24
N MET A 360 6.88 -7.49 -8.29
CA MET A 360 8.06 -6.75 -8.75
C MET A 360 8.61 -5.92 -7.58
N LEU A 361 7.76 -5.11 -6.96
CA LEU A 361 8.14 -4.18 -5.88
C LEU A 361 7.35 -4.39 -4.58
N GLY A 362 6.23 -5.12 -4.63
CA GLY A 362 5.32 -5.23 -3.50
C GLY A 362 4.20 -4.18 -3.50
N GLY A 363 3.98 -3.46 -4.61
CA GLY A 363 2.87 -2.54 -4.76
C GLY A 363 1.56 -3.23 -5.18
N ASN A 364 0.43 -2.59 -4.89
CA ASN A 364 -0.90 -3.06 -5.28
C ASN A 364 -1.68 -1.98 -6.02
N TRP A 365 -2.61 -2.42 -6.86
CA TRP A 365 -3.52 -1.55 -7.59
C TRP A 365 -4.79 -2.31 -7.99
N ARG A 366 -5.76 -1.57 -8.51
CA ARG A 366 -6.99 -2.13 -9.03
C ARG A 366 -6.82 -2.56 -10.49
N ALA A 367 -7.39 -3.69 -10.86
CA ALA A 367 -7.50 -4.14 -12.25
C ALA A 367 -8.95 -4.52 -12.58
N PRO A 368 -9.38 -4.37 -13.84
CA PRO A 368 -10.68 -4.88 -14.27
C PRO A 368 -10.75 -6.38 -14.02
N ARG A 369 -11.87 -6.90 -13.48
CA ARG A 369 -11.99 -8.32 -13.11
C ARG A 369 -11.67 -9.32 -14.22
N ARG A 370 -11.94 -8.95 -15.49
CA ARG A 370 -11.56 -9.73 -16.70
C ARG A 370 -10.05 -9.82 -16.98
N PHE A 371 -9.23 -9.07 -16.26
CA PHE A 371 -7.78 -9.12 -16.39
C PHE A 371 -7.29 -10.52 -16.01
N LYS A 372 -6.22 -11.01 -16.64
CA LYS A 372 -5.74 -12.37 -16.39
C LYS A 372 -4.55 -12.33 -15.41
N GLY A 373 -4.74 -12.89 -14.23
CA GLY A 373 -3.78 -12.90 -13.12
C GLY A 373 -3.74 -14.26 -12.42
N TYR A 374 -2.73 -14.46 -11.57
CA TYR A 374 -2.55 -15.70 -10.82
C TYR A 374 -3.34 -15.69 -9.50
N ALA A 375 -3.66 -16.88 -9.00
CA ALA A 375 -4.25 -17.09 -7.68
C ALA A 375 -3.26 -17.84 -6.78
N ARG A 376 -2.92 -17.27 -5.63
CA ARG A 376 -2.17 -17.95 -4.56
C ARG A 376 -3.10 -18.08 -3.37
N CYS A 377 -3.55 -19.29 -3.07
CA CYS A 377 -4.54 -19.52 -2.03
C CYS A 377 -3.91 -19.51 -0.63
N VAL A 378 -4.74 -19.14 0.35
CA VAL A 378 -4.38 -19.02 1.76
C VAL A 378 -5.42 -19.72 2.65
N GLN A 379 -5.03 -20.03 3.88
CA GLN A 379 -5.89 -20.49 4.97
C GLN A 379 -5.55 -19.75 6.26
N TRP A 380 -6.49 -19.73 7.19
CA TRP A 380 -6.28 -19.16 8.51
C TRP A 380 -5.80 -20.25 9.46
N ILE A 381 -4.87 -19.89 10.33
CA ILE A 381 -4.55 -20.70 11.50
C ILE A 381 -5.61 -20.40 12.57
N GLU A 382 -6.25 -21.44 13.09
CA GLU A 382 -7.19 -21.34 14.22
C GLU A 382 -6.52 -20.81 15.50
#